data_AF-A0A497KUQ2-F1
#
_entry.id   AF-A0A497KUQ2-F1
#
_cell.length_a   1.000
_cell.length_b   1.000
_cell.length_c   1.000
_cell.angle_alpha   90.00
_cell.angle_beta   90.00
_cell.angle_gamma   90.00
#
_symmetry.space_group_name_H-M   'P 1'
#
loop_
_entity.id
_entity.type
_entity.pdbx_description
1 polymer ?
#
loop_
_entity_poly.entity_id
_entity_poly.type
_entity_poly.pdbx_seq_one_letter_code
_entity_poly.pdbx_strand_id
1 'polypeptide(L)'
;MKGKRFFVGVRLTEEQRSILSRIQKNAGLSKTDILLKGLELLSEYYSLGLDHPPLSLELKRLEEEAVRHAEALKRIRRREDALKEIIRELRRVDSIVDKYDGDPNALIQILLDIQKEFRWVSKPAMMWVSERLGVPLSRIYQIATFYKVFSLTPQGRHKIRVCLGTACHVRGGPIIMERVKRLLGIEDGEVTPDGRFSLERVNCLGCCALGPVMVVDNEYYGNVKPAEVEKILSKYE
;
A
#
# COMPACT_ATOMS: atom_id res chain seq x y z
N MET A 1 -50.64 -7.83 23.84
CA MET A 1 -50.22 -9.15 23.30
C MET A 1 -48.72 -9.28 23.51
N LYS A 2 -48.26 -10.19 24.38
CA LYS A 2 -46.83 -10.38 24.71
C LYS A 2 -46.14 -11.09 23.54
N GLY A 3 -45.29 -10.38 22.80
CA GLY A 3 -44.52 -10.91 21.68
C GLY A 3 -43.59 -12.04 22.13
N LYS A 4 -43.58 -13.15 21.37
CA LYS A 4 -42.69 -14.31 21.58
C LYS A 4 -41.23 -13.81 21.55
N ARG A 5 -40.51 -13.98 22.66
CA ARG A 5 -39.06 -13.73 22.71
C ARG A 5 -38.35 -14.89 22.01
N PHE A 6 -37.87 -14.65 20.79
CA PHE A 6 -36.97 -15.58 20.10
C PHE A 6 -35.58 -15.49 20.73
N PHE A 7 -35.04 -16.62 21.19
CA PHE A 7 -33.72 -16.69 21.79
C PHE A 7 -32.72 -17.23 20.77
N VAL A 8 -31.79 -16.41 20.30
CA VAL A 8 -30.74 -16.84 19.36
C VAL A 8 -29.50 -17.24 20.16
N GLY A 9 -29.22 -18.54 20.22
CA GLY A 9 -28.15 -19.15 21.01
C GLY A 9 -26.74 -19.01 20.43
N VAL A 10 -26.32 -17.79 20.09
CA VAL A 10 -24.98 -17.55 19.50
C VAL A 10 -23.93 -17.31 20.59
N ARG A 11 -22.84 -18.10 20.54
CA ARG A 11 -21.64 -17.87 21.36
C ARG A 11 -20.80 -16.75 20.74
N LEU A 12 -20.61 -15.67 21.48
CA LEU A 12 -19.77 -14.54 21.10
C LEU A 12 -18.42 -14.62 21.80
N THR A 13 -17.35 -14.26 21.07
CA THR A 13 -16.03 -14.00 21.64
C THR A 13 -16.07 -12.78 22.58
N GLU A 14 -15.05 -12.61 23.44
CA GLU A 14 -15.01 -11.51 24.41
C GLU A 14 -15.01 -10.13 23.74
N GLU A 15 -14.29 -9.99 22.63
CA GLU A 15 -14.24 -8.77 21.83
C GLU A 15 -15.62 -8.42 21.22
N GLN A 16 -16.30 -9.41 20.66
CA GLN A 16 -17.66 -9.24 20.12
C GLN A 16 -18.67 -8.87 21.20
N ARG A 17 -18.53 -9.37 22.44
CA ARG A 17 -19.38 -8.97 23.57
C ARG A 17 -19.15 -7.52 23.96
N SER A 18 -17.88 -7.07 23.97
CA SER A 18 -17.54 -5.68 24.25
C SER A 18 -18.19 -4.73 23.23
N ILE A 19 -18.08 -5.04 21.94
CA ILE A 19 -18.69 -4.25 20.87
C ILE A 19 -20.22 -4.25 20.99
N LEU A 20 -20.84 -5.41 21.19
CA LEU A 20 -22.29 -5.52 21.32
C LEU A 20 -22.82 -4.72 22.52
N SER A 21 -22.08 -4.72 23.64
CA SER A 21 -22.45 -3.93 24.83
C SER A 21 -22.45 -2.42 24.58
N ARG A 22 -21.56 -1.93 23.71
CA ARG A 22 -21.51 -0.52 23.30
C ARG A 22 -22.70 -0.16 22.41
N ILE A 23 -23.03 -1.04 21.46
CA ILE A 23 -24.17 -0.86 20.55
C ILE A 23 -25.49 -0.87 21.33
N GLN A 24 -25.63 -1.78 22.30
CA GLN A 24 -26.80 -1.84 23.17
C GLN A 24 -27.00 -0.56 23.98
N LYS A 25 -25.92 0.00 24.54
CA LYS A 25 -25.97 1.27 25.29
C LYS A 25 -26.37 2.45 24.43
N ASN A 26 -25.91 2.51 23.18
CA ASN A 26 -26.15 3.65 22.30
C ASN A 26 -27.52 3.59 21.60
N ALA A 27 -28.00 2.39 21.25
CA ALA A 27 -29.22 2.22 20.46
C ALA A 27 -30.46 1.81 21.30
N GLY A 28 -30.29 1.46 22.58
CA GLY A 28 -31.39 1.03 23.46
C GLY A 28 -32.04 -0.31 23.05
N LEU A 29 -31.43 -1.05 22.13
CA LEU A 29 -31.96 -2.31 21.57
C LEU A 29 -31.46 -3.52 22.37
N SER A 30 -32.27 -4.56 22.48
CA SER A 30 -31.84 -5.80 23.12
C SER A 30 -30.86 -6.57 22.23
N LYS A 31 -30.10 -7.50 22.82
CA LYS A 31 -29.16 -8.37 22.06
C LYS A 31 -29.87 -9.07 20.91
N THR A 32 -31.09 -9.53 21.15
CA THR A 32 -31.92 -10.23 20.17
C THR A 32 -32.29 -9.30 19.02
N ASP A 33 -32.71 -8.06 19.30
CA ASP A 33 -33.14 -7.12 18.25
C ASP A 33 -31.98 -6.74 17.31
N ILE A 34 -30.78 -6.60 17.86
CA ILE A 34 -29.56 -6.32 17.08
C ILE A 34 -29.21 -7.50 16.16
N LEU A 35 -29.29 -8.73 16.68
CA LEU A 35 -29.02 -9.93 15.89
C LEU A 35 -30.08 -10.17 14.81
N LEU A 36 -31.36 -9.91 15.11
CA LEU A 36 -32.45 -10.03 14.14
C LEU A 36 -32.30 -9.02 13.00
N LYS A 37 -32.02 -7.74 13.30
CA LYS A 37 -31.72 -6.73 12.27
C LYS A 37 -30.51 -7.10 11.42
N GLY A 38 -29.48 -7.69 12.02
CA GLY A 38 -28.33 -8.20 11.28
C GLY A 38 -28.68 -9.35 10.33
N LEU A 39 -29.57 -10.24 10.75
CA LEU A 39 -30.07 -11.35 9.91
C LEU A 39 -30.99 -10.86 8.79
N GLU A 40 -31.85 -9.86 9.05
CA GLU A 40 -32.69 -9.22 8.03
C GLU A 40 -31.82 -8.60 6.93
N LEU A 41 -30.80 -7.82 7.30
CA LEU A 41 -29.86 -7.22 6.36
C LEU A 41 -29.10 -8.26 5.53
N LEU A 42 -28.68 -9.37 6.16
CA LEU A 42 -28.03 -10.49 5.46
C LEU A 42 -28.99 -11.20 4.51
N SER A 43 -30.26 -11.36 4.89
CA SER A 43 -31.28 -11.97 4.05
C SER A 43 -31.58 -11.11 2.82
N GLU A 44 -31.70 -9.80 2.98
CA GLU A 44 -31.85 -8.84 1.88
C GLU A 44 -30.64 -8.92 0.94
N TYR A 45 -29.43 -8.96 1.49
CA TYR A 45 -28.19 -9.08 0.74
C TYR A 45 -28.12 -10.36 -0.12
N TYR A 46 -28.42 -11.54 0.45
CA TYR A 46 -28.40 -12.80 -0.32
C TYR A 46 -29.53 -12.88 -1.35
N SER A 47 -30.66 -12.20 -1.11
CA SER A 47 -31.78 -12.14 -2.07
C SER A 47 -31.41 -11.41 -3.37
N LEU A 48 -30.32 -10.64 -3.37
CA LEU A 48 -29.78 -9.94 -4.54
C LEU A 48 -28.81 -10.81 -5.37
N GLY A 49 -28.62 -12.09 -5.05
CA GLY A 49 -27.78 -13.03 -5.82
C GLY A 49 -26.29 -12.91 -5.55
N LEU A 50 -25.90 -12.27 -4.44
CA LEU A 50 -24.51 -12.14 -4.01
C LEU A 50 -24.15 -13.29 -3.05
N ASP A 51 -23.65 -14.40 -3.59
CA ASP A 51 -23.36 -15.64 -2.85
C ASP A 51 -22.09 -15.58 -1.96
N HIS A 52 -21.48 -14.40 -1.79
CA HIS A 52 -20.31 -14.20 -0.94
C HIS A 52 -20.62 -13.20 0.19
N PRO A 53 -20.10 -13.40 1.41
CA PRO A 53 -20.48 -12.59 2.57
C PRO A 53 -20.13 -11.09 2.38
N PRO A 54 -21.04 -10.15 2.76
CA PRO A 54 -21.02 -8.77 2.27
C PRO A 54 -19.81 -7.93 2.64
N LEU A 55 -19.25 -8.10 3.84
CA LEU A 55 -18.43 -7.04 4.43
C LEU A 55 -17.33 -7.55 5.36
N SER A 56 -17.49 -8.66 6.09
CA SER A 56 -16.53 -9.00 7.16
C SER A 56 -15.17 -9.48 6.65
N LEU A 57 -15.12 -10.27 5.56
CA LEU A 57 -13.87 -10.80 5.04
C LEU A 57 -13.15 -9.79 4.13
N GLU A 58 -13.90 -9.01 3.35
CA GLU A 58 -13.37 -7.98 2.48
C GLU A 58 -12.90 -6.75 3.26
N LEU A 59 -13.65 -6.29 4.27
CA LEU A 59 -13.18 -5.23 5.16
C LEU A 59 -11.96 -5.69 5.96
N LYS A 60 -11.91 -6.95 6.39
CA LYS A 60 -10.73 -7.50 7.07
C LYS A 60 -9.54 -7.59 6.12
N ARG A 61 -9.72 -7.99 4.86
CA ARG A 61 -8.67 -7.96 3.83
C ARG A 61 -8.18 -6.54 3.55
N LEU A 62 -9.09 -5.59 3.41
CA LEU A 62 -8.77 -4.17 3.24
C LEU A 62 -8.05 -3.60 4.47
N GLU A 63 -8.45 -3.99 5.68
CA GLU A 63 -7.76 -3.61 6.94
C GLU A 63 -6.36 -4.24 7.01
N GLU A 64 -6.20 -5.52 6.69
CA GLU A 64 -4.91 -6.21 6.65
C GLU A 64 -3.98 -5.64 5.58
N GLU A 65 -4.52 -5.22 4.44
CA GLU A 65 -3.77 -4.55 3.38
C GLU A 65 -3.43 -3.11 3.76
N ALA A 66 -4.34 -2.44 4.46
CA ALA A 66 -4.12 -1.10 5.00
C ALA A 66 -2.98 -1.08 6.02
N VAL A 67 -2.96 -2.07 6.90
CA VAL A 67 -1.88 -2.24 7.89
C VAL A 67 -0.56 -2.54 7.18
N ARG A 68 -0.54 -3.46 6.19
CA ARG A 68 0.67 -3.74 5.41
C ARG A 68 1.18 -2.51 4.64
N HIS A 69 0.27 -1.72 4.10
CA HIS A 69 0.60 -0.47 3.40
C HIS A 69 1.21 0.55 4.36
N ALA A 70 0.64 0.73 5.55
CA ALA A 70 1.18 1.60 6.58
C ALA A 70 2.54 1.11 7.14
N GLU A 71 2.69 -0.20 7.32
CA GLU A 71 3.97 -0.83 7.69
C GLU A 71 5.05 -0.57 6.63
N ALA A 72 4.72 -0.71 5.34
CA ALA A 72 5.64 -0.45 4.23
C ALA A 72 6.11 1.02 4.15
N LEU A 73 5.28 1.96 4.63
CA LEU A 73 5.61 3.39 4.66
C LEU A 73 6.40 3.81 5.91
N LYS A 74 6.61 2.92 6.90
CA LYS A 74 7.25 3.18 8.21
C LYS A 74 6.71 4.40 8.99
N ARG A 75 5.60 4.98 8.52
CA ARG A 75 4.82 6.00 9.17
C ARG A 75 3.60 5.29 9.69
N ILE A 76 3.46 5.22 11.01
CA ILE A 76 2.19 5.31 11.78
C ILE A 76 2.31 4.52 13.09
N ARG A 77 2.01 5.20 14.21
CA ARG A 77 1.98 4.63 15.57
C ARG A 77 0.59 4.09 15.98
N ARG A 78 -0.47 4.34 15.19
CA ARG A 78 -1.88 4.04 15.51
C ARG A 78 -2.70 3.63 14.27
N ARG A 79 -3.47 2.53 14.33
CA ARG A 79 -4.30 2.01 13.22
C ARG A 79 -5.23 3.05 12.56
N GLU A 80 -5.73 4.01 13.32
CA GLU A 80 -6.62 5.06 12.80
C GLU A 80 -5.98 5.97 11.75
N ASP A 81 -4.68 6.25 11.89
CA ASP A 81 -3.98 7.14 10.96
C ASP A 81 -3.73 6.45 9.61
N ALA A 82 -3.49 5.13 9.62
CA ALA A 82 -3.37 4.30 8.42
C ALA A 82 -4.66 4.29 7.60
N LEU A 83 -5.80 4.12 8.27
CA LEU A 83 -7.12 4.16 7.63
C LEU A 83 -7.40 5.52 6.98
N LYS A 84 -7.07 6.62 7.66
CA LYS A 84 -7.24 7.97 7.11
C LYS A 84 -6.40 8.22 5.87
N GLU A 85 -5.18 7.69 5.84
CA GLU A 85 -4.27 7.86 4.71
C GLU A 85 -4.76 7.12 3.47
N ILE A 86 -5.23 5.88 3.63
CA ILE A 86 -5.81 5.10 2.54
C ILE A 86 -7.11 5.70 2.03
N ILE A 87 -7.96 6.22 2.91
CA ILE A 87 -9.16 6.95 2.47
C ILE A 87 -8.78 8.16 1.61
N ARG A 88 -7.70 8.88 1.96
CA ARG A 88 -7.22 10.00 1.15
C ARG A 88 -6.65 9.54 -0.20
N GLU A 89 -5.89 8.45 -0.21
CA GLU A 89 -5.37 7.83 -1.42
C GLU A 89 -6.51 7.43 -2.36
N LEU A 90 -7.46 6.62 -1.87
CA LEU A 90 -8.57 6.12 -2.66
C LEU A 90 -9.44 7.26 -3.22
N ARG A 91 -9.68 8.34 -2.46
CA ARG A 91 -10.40 9.52 -2.98
C ARG A 91 -9.68 10.20 -4.14
N ARG A 92 -8.35 10.27 -4.10
CA ARG A 92 -7.55 10.82 -5.19
C ARG A 92 -7.53 9.88 -6.39
N VAL A 93 -7.41 8.57 -6.16
CA VAL A 93 -7.53 7.55 -7.21
C VAL A 93 -8.89 7.70 -7.90
N ASP A 94 -9.96 7.87 -7.13
CA ASP A 94 -11.31 8.09 -7.65
C ASP A 94 -11.38 9.33 -8.55
N SER A 95 -10.79 10.44 -8.09
CA SER A 95 -10.68 11.67 -8.88
C SER A 95 -9.85 11.49 -10.16
N ILE A 96 -8.90 10.54 -10.19
CA ILE A 96 -8.14 10.21 -11.40
C ILE A 96 -9.02 9.39 -12.35
N VAL A 97 -9.74 8.38 -11.85
CA VAL A 97 -10.66 7.57 -12.65
C VAL A 97 -11.74 8.43 -13.30
N ASP A 98 -12.29 9.40 -12.56
CA ASP A 98 -13.32 10.31 -13.06
C ASP A 98 -12.84 11.22 -14.19
N LYS A 99 -11.53 11.54 -14.27
CA LYS A 99 -10.97 12.31 -15.41
C LYS A 99 -11.07 11.57 -16.75
N TYR A 100 -11.23 10.25 -16.69
CA TYR A 100 -11.37 9.38 -17.86
C TYR A 100 -12.79 8.83 -17.99
N ASP A 101 -13.78 9.43 -17.31
CA ASP A 101 -15.19 9.02 -17.30
C ASP A 101 -15.42 7.55 -16.93
N GLY A 102 -14.48 6.93 -16.21
CA GLY A 102 -14.53 5.51 -15.88
C GLY A 102 -14.37 4.57 -17.10
N ASP A 103 -13.75 5.02 -18.19
CA ASP A 103 -13.52 4.18 -19.38
C ASP A 103 -12.52 3.05 -19.11
N PRO A 104 -12.93 1.77 -19.23
CA PRO A 104 -12.03 0.62 -19.07
C PRO A 104 -10.86 0.61 -20.08
N ASN A 105 -11.01 1.25 -21.24
CA ASN A 105 -9.95 1.35 -22.25
C ASN A 105 -8.83 2.31 -21.82
N ALA A 106 -9.13 3.25 -20.91
CA ALA A 106 -8.17 4.18 -20.34
C ALA A 106 -7.36 3.59 -19.16
N LEU A 107 -7.51 2.29 -18.85
CA LEU A 107 -6.88 1.65 -17.70
C LEU A 107 -5.37 1.96 -17.57
N ILE A 108 -4.62 1.89 -18.67
CA ILE A 108 -3.17 2.19 -18.64
C ILE A 108 -2.91 3.65 -18.28
N GLN A 109 -3.70 4.59 -18.81
CA GLN A 109 -3.56 6.02 -18.54
C GLN A 109 -3.92 6.35 -17.07
N ILE A 110 -4.99 5.74 -16.56
CA ILE A 110 -5.39 5.83 -15.15
C ILE A 110 -4.25 5.34 -14.25
N LEU A 111 -3.68 4.16 -14.54
CA LEU A 111 -2.55 3.63 -13.77
C LEU A 111 -1.30 4.51 -13.85
N LEU A 112 -1.03 5.14 -15.01
CA LEU A 112 0.08 6.07 -15.18
C LEU A 112 -0.09 7.33 -14.32
N ASP A 113 -1.31 7.86 -14.25
CA ASP A 113 -1.62 9.01 -13.40
C ASP A 113 -1.54 8.67 -11.91
N ILE A 114 -2.00 7.47 -11.51
CA ILE A 114 -1.82 6.97 -10.14
C ILE A 114 -0.32 6.84 -9.81
N GLN A 115 0.45 6.21 -10.70
CA GLN A 115 1.90 6.07 -10.57
C GLN A 115 2.59 7.45 -10.51
N LYS A 116 2.11 8.45 -11.23
CA LYS A 116 2.67 9.80 -11.21
C LYS A 116 2.38 10.53 -9.89
N GLU A 117 1.14 10.43 -9.41
CA GLU A 117 0.68 11.08 -8.18
C GLU A 117 1.33 10.46 -6.93
N PHE A 118 1.35 9.13 -6.85
CA PHE A 118 1.78 8.40 -5.66
C PHE A 118 3.17 7.81 -5.76
N ARG A 119 3.77 7.72 -6.96
CA ARG A 119 5.07 7.07 -7.26
C ARG A 119 5.06 5.54 -7.19
N TRP A 120 3.91 4.96 -6.89
CA TRP A 120 3.64 3.54 -6.90
C TRP A 120 2.16 3.29 -7.12
N VAL A 121 1.82 2.06 -7.48
CA VAL A 121 0.43 1.60 -7.59
C VAL A 121 0.20 0.60 -6.47
N SER A 122 -0.43 1.07 -5.39
CA SER A 122 -0.71 0.24 -4.23
C SER A 122 -1.78 -0.82 -4.54
N LYS A 123 -1.77 -1.91 -3.77
CA LYS A 123 -2.80 -2.95 -3.90
C LYS A 123 -4.23 -2.42 -3.65
N PRO A 124 -4.48 -1.60 -2.60
CA PRO A 124 -5.78 -0.95 -2.42
C PRO A 124 -6.19 -0.11 -3.63
N ALA A 125 -5.27 0.65 -4.24
CA ALA A 125 -5.56 1.43 -5.44
C ALA A 125 -5.92 0.53 -6.64
N MET A 126 -5.21 -0.58 -6.86
CA MET A 126 -5.54 -1.54 -7.93
C MET A 126 -6.90 -2.20 -7.72
N MET A 127 -7.23 -2.60 -6.49
CA MET A 127 -8.54 -3.15 -6.16
C MET A 127 -9.65 -2.11 -6.40
N TRP A 128 -9.44 -0.87 -5.97
CA TRP A 128 -10.41 0.21 -6.18
C TRP A 128 -10.67 0.48 -7.67
N VAL A 129 -9.60 0.52 -8.48
CA VAL A 129 -9.72 0.68 -9.94
C VAL A 129 -10.42 -0.53 -10.58
N SER A 130 -10.15 -1.74 -10.10
CA SER A 130 -10.80 -2.99 -10.56
C SER A 130 -12.32 -2.89 -10.41
N GLU A 131 -12.79 -2.51 -9.22
CA GLU A 131 -14.22 -2.35 -8.92
C GLU A 131 -14.84 -1.21 -9.73
N ARG A 132 -14.16 -0.07 -9.82
CA ARG A 132 -14.69 1.12 -10.52
C ARG A 132 -14.83 0.95 -12.02
N LEU A 133 -13.89 0.25 -12.65
CA LEU A 133 -13.89 0.03 -14.11
C LEU A 133 -14.55 -1.30 -14.51
N GLY A 134 -14.94 -2.14 -13.54
CA GLY A 134 -15.44 -3.50 -13.81
C GLY A 134 -14.42 -4.41 -14.51
N VAL A 135 -13.13 -4.14 -14.34
CA VAL A 135 -12.03 -4.90 -14.97
C VAL A 135 -11.49 -5.91 -13.96
N PRO A 136 -11.22 -7.17 -14.34
CA PRO A 136 -10.62 -8.14 -13.43
C PRO A 136 -9.27 -7.68 -12.87
N LEU A 137 -9.08 -7.81 -11.56
CA LEU A 137 -7.84 -7.45 -10.87
C LEU A 137 -6.61 -8.17 -11.47
N SER A 138 -6.78 -9.39 -11.98
CA SER A 138 -5.72 -10.14 -12.66
C SER A 138 -5.16 -9.40 -13.89
N ARG A 139 -6.02 -8.73 -14.65
CA ARG A 139 -5.63 -7.92 -15.81
C ARG A 139 -4.84 -6.68 -15.40
N ILE A 140 -5.23 -6.04 -14.29
CA ILE A 140 -4.51 -4.90 -13.72
C ILE A 140 -3.11 -5.34 -13.27
N TYR A 141 -3.00 -6.47 -12.55
CA TYR A 141 -1.70 -7.03 -12.16
C TYR A 141 -0.83 -7.40 -13.36
N GLN A 142 -1.41 -7.95 -14.43
CA GLN A 142 -0.67 -8.27 -15.64
C GLN A 142 -0.06 -7.00 -16.24
N ILE A 143 -0.80 -5.89 -16.31
CA ILE A 143 -0.29 -4.61 -16.83
C ILE A 143 0.78 -4.05 -15.88
N ALA A 144 0.49 -3.99 -14.58
CA ALA A 144 1.39 -3.41 -13.58
C ALA A 144 2.72 -4.17 -13.43
N THR A 145 2.75 -5.48 -13.72
CA THR A 145 3.98 -6.28 -13.69
C THR A 145 4.70 -6.30 -15.03
N PHE A 146 3.99 -6.14 -16.15
CA PHE A 146 4.57 -6.16 -17.50
C PHE A 146 5.32 -4.87 -17.83
N TYR A 147 4.77 -3.70 -17.50
CA TYR A 147 5.42 -2.42 -17.80
C TYR A 147 6.31 -1.95 -16.65
N LYS A 148 7.62 -1.76 -16.94
CA LYS A 148 8.62 -1.26 -15.98
C LYS A 148 8.33 0.10 -15.34
N VAL A 149 7.42 0.89 -15.92
CA VAL A 149 7.06 2.21 -15.40
C VAL A 149 6.27 2.11 -14.09
N PHE A 150 5.55 1.00 -13.88
CA PHE A 150 4.76 0.80 -12.67
C PHE A 150 5.62 0.20 -11.56
N SER A 151 5.49 0.77 -10.37
CA SER A 151 6.09 0.21 -9.16
C SER A 151 5.00 -0.31 -8.24
N LEU A 152 5.08 -1.58 -7.85
CA LEU A 152 4.17 -2.17 -6.86
C LEU A 152 4.63 -1.96 -5.41
N THR A 153 5.84 -1.44 -5.25
CA THR A 153 6.39 -1.04 -3.95
C THR A 153 6.48 0.48 -3.88
N PRO A 154 6.38 1.08 -2.68
CA PRO A 154 6.59 2.51 -2.51
C PRO A 154 7.91 2.93 -3.14
N GLN A 155 7.93 4.10 -3.80
CA GLN A 155 9.14 4.70 -4.34
C GLN A 155 9.29 6.11 -3.79
N GLY A 156 10.53 6.49 -3.48
CA GLY A 156 10.86 7.86 -3.12
C GLY A 156 10.81 8.78 -4.34
N ARG A 157 10.88 10.09 -4.09
CA ARG A 157 11.07 11.09 -5.14
C ARG A 157 12.35 10.84 -5.93
N HIS A 158 13.42 10.44 -5.24
CA HIS A 158 14.74 10.15 -5.76
C HIS A 158 15.12 8.69 -5.52
N LYS A 159 15.57 8.00 -6.56
CA LYS A 159 15.93 6.58 -6.51
C LYS A 159 17.44 6.41 -6.42
N ILE A 160 17.92 5.94 -5.28
CA ILE A 160 19.33 5.64 -5.03
C ILE A 160 19.59 4.17 -5.34
N ARG A 161 20.52 3.91 -6.24
CA ARG A 161 20.96 2.58 -6.65
C ARG A 161 22.45 2.41 -6.34
N VAL A 162 22.79 1.46 -5.48
CA VAL A 162 24.19 1.17 -5.15
C VAL A 162 24.61 -0.13 -5.82
N CYS A 163 25.71 -0.09 -6.58
CA CYS A 163 26.24 -1.28 -7.25
C CYS A 163 26.97 -2.19 -6.27
N LEU A 164 26.50 -3.43 -6.14
CA LEU A 164 27.12 -4.49 -5.34
C LEU A 164 27.62 -5.65 -6.21
N GLY A 165 27.81 -5.42 -7.51
CA GLY A 165 28.46 -6.40 -8.40
C GLY A 165 29.90 -6.67 -8.01
N THR A 166 30.46 -7.79 -8.45
CA THR A 166 31.77 -8.30 -8.00
C THR A 166 32.85 -7.22 -7.96
N ALA A 167 32.99 -6.42 -9.02
CA ALA A 167 33.99 -5.34 -9.07
C ALA A 167 33.72 -4.21 -8.07
N CYS A 168 32.47 -3.79 -7.88
CA CYS A 168 32.13 -2.77 -6.88
C CYS A 168 32.19 -3.34 -5.46
N HIS A 169 31.86 -4.62 -5.28
CA HIS A 169 31.88 -5.32 -4.01
C HIS A 169 33.28 -5.29 -3.40
N VAL A 170 34.30 -5.73 -4.15
CA VAL A 170 35.69 -5.76 -3.69
C VAL A 170 36.30 -4.36 -3.52
N ARG A 171 35.78 -3.35 -4.21
CA ARG A 171 36.26 -1.95 -4.12
C ARG A 171 35.60 -1.13 -3.02
N GLY A 172 34.69 -1.71 -2.22
CA GLY A 172 34.06 -1.02 -1.09
C GLY A 172 32.60 -0.59 -1.31
N GLY A 173 31.92 -1.10 -2.34
CA GLY A 173 30.48 -0.90 -2.55
C GLY A 173 29.59 -1.21 -1.33
N PRO A 174 29.85 -2.27 -0.54
CA PRO A 174 29.10 -2.55 0.69
C PRO A 174 29.24 -1.44 1.73
N ILE A 175 30.40 -0.78 1.79
CA ILE A 175 30.66 0.34 2.70
C ILE A 175 29.83 1.56 2.29
N ILE A 176 29.71 1.81 0.98
CA ILE A 176 28.84 2.86 0.45
C ILE A 176 27.38 2.57 0.77
N MET A 177 26.92 1.34 0.52
CA MET A 177 25.56 0.92 0.85
C MET A 177 25.25 1.15 2.33
N GLU A 178 26.12 0.69 3.22
CA GLU A 178 25.97 0.85 4.67
C GLU A 178 25.96 2.32 5.10
N ARG A 179 26.79 3.17 4.48
CA ARG A 179 26.79 4.61 4.75
C ARG A 179 25.47 5.26 4.35
N VAL A 180 24.92 4.90 3.18
CA VAL A 180 23.60 5.39 2.73
C VAL A 180 22.50 4.95 3.69
N LYS A 181 22.47 3.67 4.08
CA LYS A 181 21.51 3.15 5.06
C LYS A 181 21.54 3.92 6.38
N ARG A 182 22.73 4.20 6.91
CA ARG A 182 22.89 4.95 8.16
C ARG A 182 22.47 6.41 8.06
N LEU A 183 22.76 7.07 6.94
CA LEU A 183 22.38 8.47 6.73
C LEU A 183 20.87 8.63 6.60
N LEU A 184 20.21 7.71 5.90
CA LEU A 184 18.78 7.78 5.60
C LEU A 184 17.90 7.05 6.62
N GLY A 185 18.48 6.17 7.44
CA GLY A 185 17.75 5.36 8.42
C GLY A 185 16.85 4.30 7.78
N ILE A 186 17.21 3.79 6.60
CA ILE A 186 16.44 2.81 5.83
C ILE A 186 17.29 1.63 5.39
N GLU A 187 16.65 0.50 5.13
CA GLU A 187 17.25 -0.71 4.59
C GLU A 187 17.16 -0.77 3.05
N ASP A 188 17.74 -1.82 2.48
CA ASP A 188 17.62 -2.12 1.06
C ASP A 188 16.17 -2.43 0.66
N GLY A 189 15.70 -1.79 -0.40
CA GLY A 189 14.33 -1.92 -0.91
C GLY A 189 13.31 -1.01 -0.20
N GLU A 190 13.75 -0.19 0.76
CA GLU A 190 12.87 0.68 1.52
C GLU A 190 12.89 2.13 1.03
N VAL A 191 11.89 2.88 1.51
CA VAL A 191 11.73 4.31 1.26
C VAL A 191 11.87 5.06 2.57
N THR A 192 12.49 6.22 2.54
CA THR A 192 12.58 7.10 3.71
C THR A 192 11.18 7.50 4.19
N PRO A 193 10.97 7.67 5.51
CA PRO A 193 9.65 8.02 6.05
C PRO A 193 9.09 9.31 5.45
N ASP A 194 9.94 10.24 5.01
CA ASP A 194 9.53 11.48 4.35
C ASP A 194 9.18 11.32 2.85
N GLY A 195 9.35 10.13 2.27
CA GLY A 195 9.09 9.84 0.87
C GLY A 195 10.12 10.44 -0.10
N ARG A 196 11.25 10.96 0.39
CA ARG A 196 12.27 11.60 -0.47
C ARG A 196 13.12 10.59 -1.22
N PHE A 197 13.67 9.59 -0.54
CA PHE A 197 14.64 8.66 -1.12
C PHE A 197 14.15 7.21 -1.03
N SER A 198 14.33 6.46 -2.12
CA SER A 198 14.25 5.00 -2.10
C SER A 198 15.62 4.40 -2.32
N LEU A 199 16.00 3.40 -1.52
CA LEU A 199 17.28 2.72 -1.63
C LEU A 199 17.10 1.35 -2.27
N GLU A 200 17.87 1.08 -3.32
CA GLU A 200 17.88 -0.21 -4.01
C GLU A 200 19.32 -0.68 -4.22
N ARG A 201 19.61 -1.93 -3.85
CA ARG A 201 20.84 -2.59 -4.28
C ARG A 201 20.71 -3.08 -5.72
N VAL A 202 21.75 -2.87 -6.51
CA VAL A 202 21.80 -3.37 -7.88
C VAL A 202 23.02 -4.28 -8.04
N ASN A 203 22.81 -5.44 -8.67
CA ASN A 203 23.88 -6.42 -8.88
C ASN A 203 24.92 -5.94 -9.90
N CYS A 204 24.55 -5.22 -10.95
CA CYS A 204 25.52 -4.67 -11.89
C CYS A 204 24.95 -3.48 -12.64
N LEU A 205 25.75 -2.42 -12.79
CA LEU A 205 25.41 -1.24 -13.58
C LEU A 205 26.21 -1.16 -14.89
N GLY A 206 27.06 -2.15 -15.18
CA GLY A 206 27.83 -2.23 -16.44
C GLY A 206 29.03 -1.28 -16.54
N CYS A 207 29.30 -0.48 -15.51
CA CYS A 207 30.35 0.54 -15.51
C CYS A 207 31.48 0.21 -14.51
N CYS A 208 32.00 -1.02 -14.55
CA CYS A 208 32.97 -1.54 -13.58
C CYS A 208 34.27 -0.72 -13.49
N ALA A 209 34.67 -0.02 -14.56
CA ALA A 209 35.82 0.87 -14.57
C ALA A 209 35.72 1.98 -13.51
N LEU A 210 34.51 2.46 -13.26
CA LEU A 210 34.20 3.55 -12.33
C LEU A 210 33.87 3.06 -10.90
N GLY A 211 33.99 1.76 -10.61
CA GLY A 211 33.61 1.20 -9.30
C GLY A 211 34.46 1.73 -8.14
N PRO A 212 33.88 2.00 -6.95
CA PRO A 212 32.46 1.81 -6.57
C PRO A 212 31.50 2.82 -7.20
N VAL A 213 30.34 2.34 -7.65
CA VAL A 213 29.34 3.17 -8.33
C VAL A 213 28.05 3.28 -7.51
N MET A 214 27.57 4.52 -7.39
CA MET A 214 26.23 4.86 -6.91
C MET A 214 25.52 5.65 -8.00
N VAL A 215 24.23 5.42 -8.18
CA VAL A 215 23.38 6.16 -9.12
C VAL A 215 22.24 6.77 -8.34
N VAL A 216 21.99 8.06 -8.54
CA VAL A 216 20.82 8.74 -7.99
C VAL A 216 19.97 9.20 -9.17
N ASP A 217 18.74 8.70 -9.25
CA ASP A 217 17.88 8.81 -10.42
C ASP A 217 18.61 8.34 -11.69
N ASN A 218 19.05 9.26 -12.56
CA ASN A 218 19.77 8.95 -13.79
C ASN A 218 21.24 9.41 -13.79
N GLU A 219 21.72 9.95 -12.67
CA GLU A 219 23.09 10.46 -12.55
C GLU A 219 24.04 9.41 -11.95
N TYR A 220 25.15 9.16 -12.65
CA TYR A 220 26.15 8.19 -12.25
C TYR A 220 27.27 8.85 -11.45
N TYR A 221 27.50 8.33 -10.25
CA TYR A 221 28.60 8.69 -9.38
C TYR A 221 29.60 7.54 -9.33
N GLY A 222 30.78 7.75 -9.92
CA GLY A 222 31.88 6.79 -9.92
C GLY A 222 32.94 7.11 -8.86
N ASN A 223 33.73 6.10 -8.49
CA ASN A 223 34.80 6.17 -7.49
C ASN A 223 34.35 6.80 -6.18
N VAL A 224 33.10 6.50 -5.77
CA VAL A 224 32.46 7.16 -4.64
C VAL A 224 33.14 6.75 -3.35
N LYS A 225 33.56 7.74 -2.55
CA LYS A 225 34.08 7.51 -1.20
C LYS A 225 32.96 7.64 -0.15
N PRO A 226 33.04 6.92 0.98
CA PRO A 226 32.03 7.01 2.04
C PRO A 226 31.77 8.44 2.55
N ALA A 227 32.81 9.29 2.57
CA ALA A 227 32.69 10.70 2.99
C ALA A 227 31.93 11.57 1.98
N GLU A 228 31.86 11.18 0.70
CA GLU A 228 31.21 11.96 -0.35
C GLU A 228 29.73 11.66 -0.45
N VAL A 229 29.26 10.54 0.10
CA VAL A 229 27.86 10.09 0.03
C VAL A 229 26.90 11.18 0.52
N GLU A 230 27.21 11.79 1.67
CA GLU A 230 26.36 12.84 2.26
C GLU A 230 26.27 14.08 1.37
N LYS A 231 27.40 14.48 0.78
CA LYS A 231 27.47 15.60 -0.18
C LYS A 231 26.74 15.30 -1.49
N ILE A 232 26.67 14.03 -1.90
CA ILE A 232 25.91 13.62 -3.09
C ILE A 232 24.41 13.68 -2.78
N LEU A 233 23.99 13.17 -1.62
CA LEU A 233 22.57 13.16 -1.23
C LEU A 233 22.02 14.58 -1.01
N SER A 234 22.82 15.50 -0.48
CA SER A 234 22.39 16.89 -0.26
C SER A 234 22.11 17.68 -1.54
N LYS A 235 22.54 17.21 -2.71
CA LYS A 235 22.18 17.82 -4.00
C LYS A 235 20.73 17.61 -4.40
N TYR A 236 20.07 16.63 -3.77
CA TYR A 236 18.68 16.23 -4.05
C TYR A 236 17.77 16.52 -2.85
N GLU A 237 18.18 17.44 -1.96
CA GLU A 237 17.34 17.99 -0.88
C GLU A 237 16.34 19.04 -1.35
#